data_AF-A0A7Y7QLN8-F1
#
_entry.id   AF-A0A7Y7QLN8-F1
#
_cell.length_a   1.000
_cell.length_b   1.000
_cell.length_c   1.000
_cell.angle_alpha   90.00
_cell.angle_beta   90.00
_cell.angle_gamma   90.00
#
_symmetry.space_group_name_H-M   'P 1'
#
loop_
_entity.id
_entity.type
_entity.pdbx_description
1 polymer ?
#
loop_
_entity_poly.entity_id
_entity_poly.type
_entity_poly.pdbx_seq_one_letter_code
_entity_poly.pdbx_strand_id
1 'polypeptide(L)'
;MNGNIITETKENITDAGVKKSNVKLINAGTTLLSFKLSIGKTAIAGKNLYTNEAIAGLCLENEEKVLNKYLFDLFNSKFIDLEKGGFNAFGKSLNSEFLRNEVKIPLPPKNIQEKIVSEIEVLEKEEQEKKEKVGVLKSEIVELFENSLNGDVKNYRLSDDSIFEIGIGKRLLKDEILSNGKIPVYSANVFEPFGFINKNLLNDFSRDSVLWGIDGDWMVNYLSKNIDFYPTDHCGYLRIKDNQLNEKFVAYFLEKEGKKFGFSRTNRASIDRIQNIKIPLPSLEIQKQIVSQIEKVENEIEILKNDLKTIPEKKKEVLKKYL
;
A
#
# COMPACT_ATOMS: atom_id res chain seq x y z
N MET A 1 10.12 -12.32 -1.29
CA MET A 1 9.51 -13.37 -0.45
C MET A 1 8.47 -12.73 0.47
N ASN A 2 7.25 -12.49 -0.02
CA ASN A 2 6.18 -11.90 0.79
C ASN A 2 4.92 -12.80 0.68
N GLY A 3 5.09 -14.11 0.89
CA GLY A 3 4.03 -15.10 0.69
C GLY A 3 3.84 -15.56 -0.76
N ASN A 4 4.78 -15.25 -1.66
CA ASN A 4 4.67 -15.56 -3.09
C ASN A 4 5.37 -16.88 -3.45
N ILE A 5 5.02 -17.42 -4.63
CA ILE A 5 5.76 -18.49 -5.30
C ILE A 5 6.90 -17.84 -6.13
N ILE A 6 8.14 -18.28 -5.92
CA ILE A 6 9.33 -17.72 -6.59
C ILE A 6 9.71 -18.59 -7.79
N THR A 7 9.45 -18.10 -8.99
CA THR A 7 9.84 -18.74 -10.26
C THR A 7 11.00 -18.02 -10.95
N GLU A 8 11.27 -16.75 -10.60
CA GLU A 8 12.33 -15.94 -11.19
C GLU A 8 12.86 -14.90 -10.19
N THR A 9 14.13 -14.54 -10.33
CA THR A 9 14.82 -13.53 -9.52
C THR A 9 15.69 -12.64 -10.38
N LYS A 10 15.85 -11.38 -9.96
CA LYS A 10 16.71 -10.39 -10.64
C LYS A 10 18.18 -10.84 -10.72
N GLU A 11 18.66 -11.49 -9.67
CA GLU A 11 20.01 -12.02 -9.58
C GLU A 11 19.96 -13.55 -9.59
N ASN A 12 20.95 -14.16 -10.25
CA ASN A 12 21.07 -15.60 -10.40
C ASN A 12 22.52 -16.01 -10.16
N ILE A 13 22.74 -17.26 -9.75
CA ILE A 13 24.07 -17.85 -9.65
C ILE A 13 24.38 -18.64 -10.92
N THR A 14 25.62 -18.55 -11.39
CA THR A 14 26.10 -19.33 -12.55
C THR A 14 26.47 -20.76 -12.12
N ASP A 15 26.47 -21.71 -13.05
CA ASP A 15 26.92 -23.09 -12.77
C ASP A 15 28.35 -23.15 -12.22
N ALA A 16 29.22 -22.27 -12.72
CA ALA A 16 30.58 -22.13 -12.19
C ALA A 16 30.58 -21.62 -10.74
N GLY A 17 29.67 -20.70 -10.40
CA GLY A 17 29.46 -20.23 -9.03
C GLY A 17 28.93 -21.33 -8.11
N VAL A 18 27.98 -22.14 -8.58
CA VAL A 18 27.47 -23.30 -7.83
C VAL A 18 28.61 -24.29 -7.54
N LYS A 19 29.41 -24.66 -8.54
CA LYS A 19 30.55 -25.59 -8.37
C LYS A 19 31.64 -25.08 -7.43
N LYS A 20 31.78 -23.76 -7.29
CA LYS A 20 32.81 -23.11 -6.47
C LYS A 20 32.28 -22.64 -5.10
N SER A 21 31.03 -22.94 -4.75
CA SER A 21 30.43 -22.51 -3.49
C SER A 21 29.73 -23.67 -2.77
N ASN A 22 29.33 -23.45 -1.53
CA ASN A 22 28.65 -24.44 -0.69
C ASN A 22 27.11 -24.35 -0.80
N VAL A 23 26.58 -23.73 -1.84
CA VAL A 23 25.12 -23.62 -2.04
C VAL A 23 24.52 -24.98 -2.31
N LYS A 24 23.31 -25.21 -1.81
CA LYS A 24 22.57 -26.47 -2.01
C LYS A 24 21.37 -26.21 -2.91
N LEU A 25 21.09 -27.17 -3.78
CA LEU A 25 19.89 -27.14 -4.61
C LEU A 25 18.67 -27.27 -3.70
N ILE A 26 17.72 -26.36 -3.84
CA ILE A 26 16.41 -26.40 -3.18
C ILE A 26 15.39 -26.77 -4.24
N ASN A 27 14.64 -27.84 -3.98
CA ASN A 27 13.64 -28.35 -4.91
C ASN A 27 12.39 -27.45 -4.93
N ALA A 28 11.69 -27.44 -6.06
CA ALA A 28 10.37 -26.84 -6.17
C ALA A 28 9.41 -27.35 -5.08
N GLY A 29 8.50 -26.50 -4.60
CA GLY A 29 7.59 -26.78 -3.49
C GLY A 29 8.16 -26.51 -2.10
N THR A 30 9.47 -26.30 -1.96
CA THR A 30 10.11 -26.07 -0.65
C THR A 30 9.74 -24.69 -0.09
N THR A 31 9.38 -24.64 1.20
CA THR A 31 9.20 -23.37 1.92
C THR A 31 10.55 -22.66 2.12
N LEU A 32 10.62 -21.39 1.71
CA LEU A 32 11.78 -20.52 1.87
C LEU A 32 11.53 -19.53 3.00
N LEU A 33 12.53 -19.29 3.85
CA LEU A 33 12.44 -18.42 5.01
C LEU A 33 13.66 -17.50 5.09
N SER A 34 13.45 -16.19 5.16
CA SER A 34 14.52 -15.22 5.39
C SER A 34 14.81 -15.05 6.88
N PHE A 35 16.09 -14.95 7.23
CA PHE A 35 16.52 -14.85 8.63
C PHE A 35 17.62 -13.80 8.90
N LYS A 36 18.04 -13.01 7.91
CA LYS A 36 19.04 -11.93 8.11
C LYS A 36 18.48 -10.53 7.86
N LEU A 37 18.38 -10.13 6.59
CA LEU A 37 18.02 -8.75 6.22
C LEU A 37 16.52 -8.47 6.36
N SER A 38 15.70 -9.43 5.93
CA SER A 38 14.25 -9.32 5.95
C SER A 38 13.64 -10.47 6.73
N ILE A 39 13.99 -10.54 8.01
CA ILE A 39 13.64 -11.64 8.92
C ILE A 39 12.15 -11.98 8.84
N GLY A 40 11.82 -13.28 8.87
CA GLY A 40 10.44 -13.78 8.92
C GLY A 40 9.71 -13.78 7.58
N LYS A 41 10.32 -13.24 6.52
CA LYS A 41 9.76 -13.28 5.17
C LYS A 41 9.77 -14.68 4.59
N THR A 42 8.61 -15.13 4.13
CA THR A 42 8.39 -16.49 3.63
C THR A 42 8.01 -16.50 2.14
N ALA A 43 8.34 -17.59 1.45
CA ALA A 43 7.94 -17.86 0.07
C ALA A 43 7.93 -19.37 -0.21
N ILE A 44 7.44 -19.77 -1.38
CA ILE A 44 7.58 -21.15 -1.88
C ILE A 44 8.52 -21.15 -3.09
N ALA A 45 9.45 -22.09 -3.16
CA ALA A 45 10.26 -22.31 -4.35
C ALA A 45 9.36 -22.81 -5.51
N GLY A 46 9.12 -21.98 -6.52
CA GLY A 46 8.30 -22.36 -7.68
C GLY A 46 9.03 -23.23 -8.71
N LYS A 47 10.35 -23.29 -8.62
CA LYS A 47 11.23 -24.17 -9.40
C LYS A 47 12.44 -24.56 -8.55
N ASN A 48 13.21 -25.53 -9.03
CA ASN A 48 14.50 -25.84 -8.44
C ASN A 48 15.40 -24.60 -8.50
N LEU A 49 15.94 -24.18 -7.35
CA LEU A 49 16.68 -22.92 -7.22
C LEU A 49 17.79 -23.03 -6.16
N TYR A 50 18.65 -22.02 -6.11
CA TYR A 50 19.66 -21.85 -5.08
C TYR A 50 19.38 -20.57 -4.30
N THR A 51 19.71 -20.55 -3.01
CA THR A 51 19.61 -19.37 -2.16
C THR A 51 20.99 -18.87 -1.73
N ASN A 52 21.05 -17.59 -1.37
CA ASN A 52 22.19 -17.03 -0.65
C ASN A 52 22.11 -17.35 0.86
N GLU A 53 23.10 -16.91 1.62
CA GLU A 53 23.28 -17.18 3.05
C GLU A 53 22.27 -16.47 3.98
N ALA A 54 21.33 -15.70 3.42
CA ALA A 54 20.30 -14.98 4.15
C ALA A 54 18.92 -15.69 4.10
N ILE A 55 18.81 -16.77 3.32
CA ILE A 55 17.55 -17.48 3.07
C ILE A 55 17.76 -18.97 3.31
N ALA A 56 16.94 -19.55 4.18
CA ALA A 56 16.88 -20.97 4.44
C ALA A 56 15.81 -21.62 3.57
N GLY A 57 16.13 -22.77 2.97
CA GLY A 57 15.13 -23.71 2.47
C GLY A 57 14.77 -24.69 3.58
N LEU A 58 13.49 -24.77 3.94
CA LEU A 58 12.96 -25.72 4.92
C LEU A 58 12.71 -27.08 4.24
N CYS A 59 13.79 -27.73 3.83
CA CYS A 59 13.72 -29.03 3.16
C CYS A 59 13.22 -30.12 4.12
N LEU A 60 12.16 -30.81 3.73
CA LEU A 60 11.57 -31.88 4.55
C LEU A 60 12.39 -33.17 4.46
N GLU A 61 12.69 -33.78 5.60
CA GLU A 61 13.29 -35.12 5.65
C GLU A 61 12.24 -36.23 5.46
N ASN A 62 10.98 -35.96 5.81
CA ASN A 62 9.88 -36.91 5.72
C ASN A 62 8.56 -36.20 5.36
N GLU A 63 8.18 -36.28 4.08
CA GLU A 63 6.95 -35.70 3.54
C GLU A 63 5.68 -36.46 3.97
N GLU A 64 5.81 -37.67 4.53
CA GLU A 64 4.69 -38.39 5.16
C GLU A 64 4.35 -37.85 6.54
N LYS A 65 5.25 -37.12 7.19
CA LYS A 65 5.03 -36.53 8.51
C LYS A 65 4.68 -35.05 8.49
N VAL A 66 5.22 -34.31 7.53
CA VAL A 66 5.10 -32.84 7.49
C VAL A 66 4.63 -32.40 6.10
N LEU A 67 3.67 -31.49 6.05
CA LEU A 67 3.30 -30.80 4.82
C LEU A 67 4.13 -29.53 4.63
N ASN A 68 4.68 -29.33 3.42
CA ASN A 68 5.41 -28.11 3.08
C ASN A 68 4.51 -26.88 3.24
N LYS A 69 3.26 -26.95 2.77
CA LYS A 69 2.27 -25.86 2.87
C LYS A 69 1.94 -25.50 4.32
N TYR A 70 1.88 -26.48 5.22
CA TYR A 70 1.71 -26.24 6.65
C TYR A 70 2.87 -25.42 7.24
N LEU A 71 4.13 -25.76 6.89
CA LEU A 71 5.29 -24.95 7.30
C LEU A 71 5.19 -23.53 6.75
N PHE A 72 4.85 -23.38 5.46
CA PHE A 72 4.64 -22.08 4.87
C PHE A 72 3.61 -21.26 5.65
N ASP A 73 2.44 -21.84 5.98
CA ASP A 73 1.35 -21.16 6.67
C ASP A 73 1.74 -20.74 8.10
N LEU A 74 2.48 -21.58 8.84
CA LEU A 74 3.00 -21.26 10.18
C LEU A 74 3.87 -20.00 10.20
N PHE A 75 4.84 -19.92 9.29
CA PHE A 75 5.77 -18.79 9.24
C PHE A 75 5.15 -17.57 8.56
N ASN A 76 4.43 -17.75 7.46
CA ASN A 76 3.82 -16.65 6.70
C ASN A 76 2.73 -15.92 7.48
N SER A 77 1.95 -16.64 8.29
CA SER A 77 0.97 -16.04 9.19
C SER A 77 1.63 -15.29 10.36
N LYS A 78 2.95 -15.40 10.55
CA LYS A 78 3.65 -14.97 11.77
C LYS A 78 3.11 -15.63 13.05
N PHE A 79 2.59 -16.85 12.95
CA PHE A 79 2.30 -17.66 14.14
C PHE A 79 3.60 -18.00 14.88
N ILE A 80 4.66 -18.30 14.12
CA ILE A 80 6.04 -18.29 14.62
C ILE A 80 6.69 -16.97 14.20
N ASP A 81 6.71 -16.00 15.12
CA ASP A 81 7.26 -14.66 14.87
C ASP A 81 8.76 -14.59 15.21
N LEU A 82 9.58 -14.63 14.16
CA LEU A 82 11.03 -14.52 14.25
C LEU A 82 11.52 -13.07 14.42
N GLU A 83 10.68 -12.06 14.16
CA GLU A 83 11.04 -10.64 14.32
C GLU A 83 10.97 -10.22 15.79
N LYS A 84 9.95 -10.69 16.51
CA LYS A 84 9.70 -10.32 17.92
C LYS A 84 10.30 -11.28 18.95
N GLY A 85 11.13 -12.24 18.49
CA GLY A 85 11.77 -13.23 19.35
C GLY A 85 10.79 -14.14 20.08
N GLY A 86 9.64 -14.43 19.45
CA GLY A 86 8.62 -15.33 19.99
C GLY A 86 9.27 -16.67 20.35
N PHE A 87 9.19 -17.02 21.65
CA PHE A 87 9.80 -18.19 22.30
C PHE A 87 11.33 -18.19 22.53
N ASN A 88 11.94 -17.04 22.91
CA ASN A 88 13.27 -16.91 23.58
C ASN A 88 14.43 -16.33 22.74
N ALA A 89 14.20 -15.41 21.81
CA ALA A 89 15.29 -14.81 21.02
C ALA A 89 15.63 -13.35 21.39
N PHE A 90 15.66 -12.99 22.67
CA PHE A 90 16.25 -11.70 23.06
C PHE A 90 17.79 -11.78 22.96
N GLY A 91 18.36 -11.13 21.94
CA GLY A 91 19.80 -10.85 21.84
C GLY A 91 20.66 -11.82 21.02
N LYS A 92 20.12 -12.94 20.51
CA LYS A 92 20.85 -13.84 19.60
C LYS A 92 20.62 -13.41 18.14
N SER A 93 21.70 -13.27 17.36
CA SER A 93 21.60 -13.08 15.90
C SER A 93 20.92 -14.31 15.27
N LEU A 94 19.79 -14.13 14.57
CA LEU A 94 19.17 -15.22 13.82
C LEU A 94 20.17 -15.75 12.77
N ASN A 95 20.52 -17.02 12.89
CA ASN A 95 21.40 -17.74 11.97
C ASN A 95 20.83 -19.14 11.70
N SER A 96 21.45 -19.86 10.77
CA SER A 96 20.98 -21.21 10.37
C SER A 96 21.05 -22.23 11.52
N GLU A 97 21.99 -22.07 12.46
CA GLU A 97 22.13 -22.94 13.63
C GLU A 97 21.00 -22.69 14.63
N PHE A 98 20.70 -21.42 14.92
CA PHE A 98 19.57 -21.03 15.77
C PHE A 98 18.24 -21.51 15.17
N LEU A 99 18.03 -21.30 13.87
CA LEU A 99 16.84 -21.81 13.18
C LEU A 99 16.68 -23.33 13.31
N ARG A 100 17.79 -24.07 13.23
CA ARG A 100 17.79 -25.54 13.28
C ARG A 100 17.57 -26.06 14.69
N ASN A 101 18.19 -25.44 15.68
CA ASN A 101 18.33 -26.02 17.02
C ASN A 101 17.37 -25.40 18.05
N GLU A 102 16.97 -24.15 17.87
CA GLU A 102 16.28 -23.36 18.91
C GLU A 102 14.82 -23.05 18.51
N VAL A 103 14.54 -22.91 17.21
CA VAL A 103 13.17 -22.64 16.73
C VAL A 103 12.36 -23.93 16.76
N LYS A 104 11.43 -24.00 17.71
CA LYS A 104 10.46 -25.10 17.81
C LYS A 104 9.21 -24.77 17.03
N ILE A 105 8.65 -25.78 16.37
CA ILE A 105 7.38 -25.68 15.66
C ILE A 105 6.37 -26.66 16.29
N PRO A 106 5.08 -26.32 16.35
CA PRO A 106 4.06 -27.31 16.67
C PRO A 106 3.92 -28.27 15.48
N LEU A 107 3.88 -29.57 15.78
CA LEU A 107 3.78 -30.61 14.76
C LEU A 107 2.62 -31.56 15.09
N PRO A 108 1.37 -31.19 14.75
CA PRO A 108 0.23 -32.07 14.95
C PRO A 108 0.25 -33.21 13.93
N PRO A 109 -0.57 -34.26 14.10
CA PRO A 109 -0.73 -35.32 13.11
C PRO A 109 -1.06 -34.78 11.70
N LYS A 110 -0.61 -35.47 10.65
CA LYS A 110 -0.69 -34.99 9.26
C LYS A 110 -2.13 -34.64 8.82
N ASN A 111 -3.13 -35.40 9.26
CA ASN A 111 -4.54 -35.09 8.98
C ASN A 111 -5.01 -33.76 9.61
N ILE A 112 -4.41 -33.29 10.71
CA ILE A 112 -4.68 -31.97 11.29
C ILE A 112 -3.96 -30.89 10.48
N GLN A 113 -2.74 -31.14 10.03
CA GLN A 113 -2.04 -30.23 9.11
C GLN A 113 -2.85 -30.01 7.83
N GLU A 114 -3.44 -31.06 7.26
CA GLU A 114 -4.32 -30.98 6.07
C GLU A 114 -5.58 -30.14 6.32
N LYS A 115 -6.17 -30.22 7.52
CA LYS A 115 -7.31 -29.37 7.91
C LYS A 115 -6.93 -27.90 8.04
N ILE A 116 -5.77 -27.62 8.66
CA ILE A 116 -5.23 -26.27 8.78
C ILE A 116 -5.01 -25.66 7.39
N VAL A 117 -4.31 -26.40 6.52
CA VAL A 117 -4.00 -25.96 5.16
C VAL A 117 -5.29 -25.69 4.39
N SER A 118 -6.26 -26.61 4.41
CA SER A 118 -7.50 -26.42 3.65
C SER A 118 -8.34 -25.23 4.16
N GLU A 119 -8.41 -24.97 5.46
CA GLU A 119 -9.09 -23.78 5.99
C GLU A 119 -8.35 -22.48 5.62
N ILE A 120 -7.02 -22.47 5.60
CA ILE A 120 -6.22 -21.30 5.18
C ILE A 120 -6.33 -21.06 3.68
N GLU A 121 -6.35 -22.10 2.85
CA GLU A 121 -6.52 -22.00 1.39
C GLU A 121 -7.84 -21.32 1.01
N VAL A 122 -8.92 -21.56 1.77
CA VAL A 122 -10.19 -20.84 1.59
C VAL A 122 -10.01 -19.34 1.83
N LEU A 123 -9.29 -18.96 2.89
CA LEU A 123 -8.99 -17.55 3.19
C LEU A 123 -8.05 -16.91 2.14
N GLU A 124 -7.09 -17.67 1.62
CA GLU A 124 -6.19 -17.21 0.54
C GLU A 124 -6.95 -16.95 -0.75
N LYS A 125 -7.90 -17.83 -1.10
CA LYS A 125 -8.79 -17.62 -2.25
C LYS A 125 -9.65 -16.38 -2.07
N GLU A 126 -10.27 -16.20 -0.90
CA GLU A 126 -11.05 -15.00 -0.57
C GLU A 126 -10.19 -13.73 -0.67
N GLU A 127 -8.95 -13.78 -0.17
CA GLU A 127 -7.99 -12.66 -0.25
C GLU A 127 -7.68 -12.28 -1.71
N GLN A 128 -7.45 -13.27 -2.56
CA GLN A 128 -7.14 -13.06 -3.98
C GLN A 128 -8.34 -12.46 -4.73
N GLU A 129 -9.53 -13.03 -4.57
CA GLU A 129 -10.76 -12.54 -5.20
C GLU A 129 -11.05 -11.08 -4.80
N LYS A 130 -10.88 -10.73 -3.52
CA LYS A 130 -11.06 -9.35 -3.05
C LYS A 130 -10.01 -8.40 -3.63
N LYS A 131 -8.74 -8.82 -3.74
CA LYS A 131 -7.68 -8.01 -4.36
C LYS A 131 -7.96 -7.75 -5.85
N GLU A 132 -8.41 -8.76 -6.57
CA GLU A 132 -8.81 -8.65 -7.98
C GLU A 132 -10.00 -7.70 -8.13
N LYS A 133 -11.02 -7.85 -7.28
CA LYS A 133 -12.19 -6.96 -7.26
C LYS A 133 -11.81 -5.50 -7.00
N VAL A 134 -10.91 -5.24 -6.04
CA VAL A 134 -10.37 -3.88 -5.83
C VAL A 134 -9.66 -3.34 -7.07
N GLY A 135 -8.95 -4.20 -7.82
CA GLY A 135 -8.34 -3.84 -9.09
C GLY A 135 -9.39 -3.43 -10.15
N VAL A 136 -10.45 -4.22 -10.29
CA VAL A 136 -11.57 -3.93 -11.22
C VAL A 136 -12.26 -2.62 -10.88
N LEU A 137 -12.63 -2.42 -9.60
CA LEU A 137 -13.31 -1.21 -9.14
C LEU A 137 -12.45 0.06 -9.34
N LYS A 138 -11.13 -0.04 -9.19
CA LYS A 138 -10.23 1.07 -9.51
C LYS A 138 -10.23 1.42 -11.00
N SER A 139 -10.26 0.42 -11.87
CA SER A 139 -10.37 0.63 -13.31
C SER A 139 -11.73 1.24 -13.68
N GLU A 140 -12.80 0.83 -13.01
CA GLU A 140 -14.14 1.41 -13.18
C GLU A 140 -14.16 2.91 -12.85
N ILE A 141 -13.51 3.34 -11.75
CA ILE A 141 -13.39 4.78 -11.42
C ILE A 141 -12.71 5.55 -12.56
N VAL A 142 -11.63 5.00 -13.11
CA VAL A 142 -10.91 5.62 -14.23
C VAL A 142 -11.83 5.72 -15.44
N GLU A 143 -12.52 4.64 -15.81
CA GLU A 143 -13.43 4.61 -16.95
C GLU A 143 -14.61 5.59 -16.80
N LEU A 144 -15.28 5.61 -15.63
CA LEU A 144 -16.35 6.56 -15.32
C LEU A 144 -15.88 8.01 -15.50
N PHE A 145 -14.72 8.33 -14.96
CA PHE A 145 -14.14 9.65 -15.05
C PHE A 145 -13.79 10.00 -16.51
N GLU A 146 -13.12 9.12 -17.24
CA GLU A 146 -12.73 9.38 -18.63
C GLU A 146 -13.92 9.53 -19.57
N ASN A 147 -14.93 8.67 -19.42
CA ASN A 147 -16.16 8.76 -20.21
C ASN A 147 -16.90 10.08 -19.98
N SER A 148 -16.80 10.66 -18.78
CA SER A 148 -17.41 11.96 -18.49
C SER A 148 -16.78 13.14 -19.24
N LEU A 149 -15.58 12.95 -19.79
CA LEU A 149 -14.84 13.98 -20.54
C LEU A 149 -15.07 13.89 -22.07
N ASN A 150 -15.79 12.88 -22.55
CA ASN A 150 -16.02 12.66 -23.99
C ASN A 150 -17.12 13.56 -24.60
N GLY A 151 -17.91 14.23 -23.76
CA GLY A 151 -18.99 15.12 -24.19
C GLY A 151 -18.57 16.58 -24.36
N ASP A 152 -19.55 17.48 -24.30
CA ASP A 152 -19.30 18.93 -24.31
C ASP A 152 -18.58 19.36 -23.03
N VAL A 153 -17.37 19.91 -23.21
CA VAL A 153 -16.52 20.38 -22.12
C VAL A 153 -16.21 21.86 -22.26
N LYS A 154 -16.14 22.55 -21.12
CA LYS A 154 -15.63 23.92 -21.02
C LYS A 154 -14.21 23.90 -20.48
N ASN A 155 -13.32 24.63 -21.14
CA ASN A 155 -11.92 24.75 -20.72
C ASN A 155 -11.77 25.83 -19.66
N TYR A 156 -11.14 25.47 -18.55
CA TYR A 156 -10.70 26.39 -17.51
C TYR A 156 -9.18 26.39 -17.41
N ARG A 157 -8.59 27.52 -17.03
CA ARG A 157 -7.15 27.63 -16.75
C ARG A 157 -6.96 27.79 -15.26
N LEU A 158 -6.10 26.97 -14.64
CA LEU A 158 -5.87 27.04 -13.20
C LEU A 158 -5.22 28.36 -12.73
N SER A 159 -4.66 29.16 -13.64
CA SER A 159 -4.16 30.52 -13.36
C SER A 159 -5.25 31.59 -13.33
N ASP A 160 -6.51 31.27 -13.65
CA ASP A 160 -7.61 32.23 -13.55
C ASP A 160 -7.97 32.46 -12.08
N ASP A 161 -7.49 33.57 -11.52
CA ASP A 161 -7.65 33.93 -10.11
C ASP A 161 -9.08 34.37 -9.75
N SER A 162 -9.93 34.64 -10.74
CA SER A 162 -11.35 34.86 -10.53
C SER A 162 -12.10 33.56 -10.20
N ILE A 163 -11.57 32.42 -10.65
CA ILE A 163 -12.15 31.08 -10.48
C ILE A 163 -11.41 30.26 -9.42
N PHE A 164 -10.07 30.34 -9.37
CA PHE A 164 -9.25 29.51 -8.50
C PHE A 164 -8.44 30.34 -7.51
N GLU A 165 -8.40 29.89 -6.27
CA GLU A 165 -7.39 30.30 -5.29
C GLU A 165 -6.39 29.16 -5.16
N ILE A 166 -5.14 29.40 -5.56
CA ILE A 166 -4.07 28.41 -5.52
C ILE A 166 -2.94 28.96 -4.64
N GLY A 167 -2.44 28.14 -3.73
CA GLY A 167 -1.33 28.50 -2.87
C GLY A 167 -0.46 27.31 -2.45
N ILE A 168 0.65 27.64 -1.79
CA ILE A 168 1.51 26.68 -1.10
C ILE A 168 1.46 27.00 0.38
N GLY A 169 1.61 25.97 1.20
CA GLY A 169 1.72 26.11 2.62
C GLY A 169 3.01 26.78 3.10
N LYS A 170 3.27 26.67 4.40
CA LYS A 170 4.49 27.24 5.01
C LYS A 170 5.28 26.18 5.73
N ARG A 171 6.61 26.27 5.62
CA ARG A 171 7.52 25.39 6.33
C ARG A 171 7.22 25.38 7.83
N LEU A 172 7.25 24.18 8.40
CA LEU A 172 7.14 23.95 9.84
C LEU A 172 8.46 23.43 10.39
N LEU A 173 8.85 23.93 11.56
CA LEU A 173 9.94 23.39 12.35
C LEU A 173 9.44 22.22 13.21
N LYS A 174 10.35 21.32 13.59
CA LYS A 174 10.01 20.13 14.36
C LYS A 174 9.32 20.45 15.68
N ASP A 175 9.75 21.52 16.35
CA ASP A 175 9.23 21.93 17.66
C ASP A 175 7.84 22.56 17.59
N GLU A 176 7.33 22.84 16.38
CA GLU A 176 5.98 23.35 16.18
C GLU A 176 4.93 22.23 16.10
N ILE A 177 5.37 20.98 15.91
CA ILE A 177 4.50 19.80 15.82
C ILE A 177 4.19 19.31 17.23
N LEU A 178 2.91 19.20 17.53
CA LEU A 178 2.40 18.92 18.87
C LEU A 178 1.77 17.53 18.92
N SER A 179 2.03 16.81 20.02
CA SER A 179 1.38 15.51 20.29
C SER A 179 -0.12 15.65 20.59
N ASN A 180 -0.54 16.82 21.08
CA ASN A 180 -1.94 17.18 21.38
C ASN A 180 -2.50 18.26 20.45
N GLY A 181 -1.88 18.45 19.27
CA GLY A 181 -2.39 19.36 18.25
C GLY A 181 -3.75 18.91 17.72
N LYS A 182 -4.55 19.86 17.25
CA LYS A 182 -5.90 19.57 16.69
C LYS A 182 -5.97 19.71 15.18
N ILE A 183 -5.12 20.55 14.59
CA ILE A 183 -5.13 20.84 13.16
C ILE A 183 -4.17 19.89 12.47
N PRO A 184 -4.64 19.01 11.56
CA PRO A 184 -3.77 18.12 10.80
C PRO A 184 -2.85 18.91 9.86
N VAL A 185 -1.58 18.53 9.86
CA VAL A 185 -0.56 19.07 8.95
C VAL A 185 -0.42 18.14 7.75
N TYR A 186 -0.59 18.67 6.55
CA TYR A 186 -0.33 17.93 5.30
C TYR A 186 0.95 18.43 4.65
N SER A 187 1.75 17.48 4.16
CA SER A 187 3.03 17.74 3.48
C SER A 187 2.97 17.13 2.09
N ALA A 188 4.08 16.61 1.57
CA ALA A 188 4.09 15.90 0.30
C ALA A 188 3.15 14.67 0.28
N ASN A 189 2.89 14.04 1.44
CA ASN A 189 1.76 13.12 1.60
C ASN A 189 0.51 13.91 1.99
N VAL A 190 -0.49 13.94 1.11
CA VAL A 190 -1.74 14.71 1.29
C VAL A 190 -2.91 13.87 1.80
N PHE A 191 -2.74 12.55 1.95
CA PHE A 191 -3.76 11.66 2.52
C PHE A 191 -3.57 11.44 4.02
N GLU A 192 -2.32 11.41 4.48
CA GLU A 192 -1.98 11.15 5.88
C GLU A 192 -1.37 12.40 6.52
N PRO A 193 -1.90 12.88 7.65
CA PRO A 193 -1.29 13.96 8.39
C PRO A 193 0.15 13.63 8.83
N PHE A 194 1.09 14.53 8.55
CA PHE A 194 2.48 14.46 9.01
C PHE A 194 2.61 14.70 10.53
N GLY A 195 1.63 15.40 11.10
CA GLY A 195 1.56 15.76 12.51
C GLY A 195 0.39 16.68 12.76
N PHE A 196 0.32 17.25 13.96
CA PHE A 196 -0.76 18.15 14.34
C PHE A 196 -0.21 19.44 14.96
N ILE A 197 -0.93 20.54 14.77
CA ILE A 197 -0.59 21.86 15.34
C ILE A 197 -1.84 22.57 15.86
N ASN A 198 -1.67 23.76 16.44
CA ASN A 198 -2.77 24.59 16.95
C ASN A 198 -2.80 26.00 16.34
N LYS A 199 -2.10 26.21 15.22
CA LYS A 199 -2.13 27.47 14.46
C LYS A 199 -2.66 27.23 13.06
N ASN A 200 -3.38 28.20 12.54
CA ASN A 200 -3.92 28.17 11.18
C ASN A 200 -3.05 29.02 10.25
N LEU A 201 -2.88 28.54 9.01
CA LEU A 201 -2.33 29.35 7.92
C LEU A 201 -3.44 30.02 7.12
N LEU A 202 -4.53 29.27 6.88
CA LEU A 202 -5.73 29.72 6.21
C LEU A 202 -6.78 30.08 7.26
N ASN A 203 -7.57 31.13 7.03
CA ASN A 203 -8.55 31.61 8.00
C ASN A 203 -10.00 31.25 7.66
N ASP A 204 -10.22 30.65 6.49
CA ASP A 204 -11.54 30.21 6.02
C ASP A 204 -11.46 28.73 5.68
N PHE A 205 -12.32 27.92 6.28
CA PHE A 205 -12.50 26.50 5.97
C PHE A 205 -13.95 26.19 5.57
N SER A 206 -14.79 27.20 5.32
CA SER A 206 -16.19 27.02 4.92
C SER A 206 -16.36 26.43 3.50
N ARG A 207 -15.25 26.24 2.79
CA ARG A 207 -15.18 25.75 1.42
C ARG A 207 -14.35 24.47 1.35
N ASP A 208 -14.69 23.62 0.39
CA ASP A 208 -13.91 22.43 0.09
C ASP A 208 -12.53 22.82 -0.47
N SER A 209 -11.55 21.94 -0.34
CA SER A 209 -10.17 22.20 -0.76
C SER A 209 -9.58 20.98 -1.47
N VAL A 210 -8.77 21.21 -2.50
CA VAL A 210 -7.98 20.18 -3.17
C VAL A 210 -6.53 20.38 -2.78
N LEU A 211 -5.88 19.36 -2.25
CA LEU A 211 -4.46 19.37 -1.88
C LEU A 211 -3.63 18.58 -2.89
N TRP A 212 -2.38 18.96 -3.10
CA TRP A 212 -1.42 18.13 -3.85
C TRP A 212 -0.02 18.14 -3.22
N GLY A 213 0.70 17.03 -3.38
CA GLY A 213 2.11 16.93 -2.98
C GLY A 213 3.04 17.55 -4.03
N ILE A 214 4.00 18.38 -3.61
CA ILE A 214 4.87 19.13 -4.52
C ILE A 214 6.12 18.33 -4.92
N ASP A 215 6.80 17.72 -3.95
CA ASP A 215 8.09 17.05 -4.13
C ASP A 215 8.16 15.67 -3.48
N GLY A 216 7.00 15.02 -3.36
CA GLY A 216 6.84 13.61 -3.00
C GLY A 216 6.48 12.73 -4.18
N ASP A 217 5.92 11.57 -3.87
CA ASP A 217 5.19 10.79 -4.87
C ASP A 217 3.93 11.58 -5.25
N TRP A 218 3.58 11.64 -6.54
CA TRP A 218 2.45 12.47 -6.98
C TRP A 218 1.14 11.95 -6.40
N MET A 219 0.41 12.85 -5.76
CA MET A 219 -0.88 12.58 -5.16
C MET A 219 -1.68 13.87 -4.99
N VAL A 220 -2.98 13.74 -5.21
CA VAL A 220 -3.98 14.78 -5.00
C VAL A 220 -5.05 14.25 -4.05
N ASN A 221 -5.45 15.07 -3.09
CA ASN A 221 -6.52 14.73 -2.15
C ASN A 221 -7.61 15.80 -2.14
N TYR A 222 -8.84 15.39 -1.85
CA TYR A 222 -9.98 16.26 -1.61
C TYR A 222 -10.24 16.34 -0.09
N LEU A 223 -10.34 17.56 0.42
CA LEU A 223 -10.77 17.85 1.78
C LEU A 223 -12.12 18.57 1.75
N SER A 224 -13.08 18.04 2.50
CA SER A 224 -14.37 18.69 2.65
C SER A 224 -14.26 19.96 3.49
N LYS A 225 -15.19 20.88 3.28
CA LYS A 225 -15.38 22.08 4.12
C LYS A 225 -15.56 21.71 5.59
N ASN A 226 -15.26 22.68 6.44
CA ASN A 226 -15.25 22.62 7.89
C ASN A 226 -14.21 21.65 8.47
N ILE A 227 -13.21 21.28 7.67
CA ILE A 227 -12.02 20.56 8.12
C ILE A 227 -10.85 21.54 8.11
N ASP A 228 -10.40 21.93 9.30
CA ASP A 228 -9.18 22.72 9.46
C ASP A 228 -7.98 21.89 9.00
N PHE A 229 -7.04 22.52 8.29
CA PHE A 229 -5.80 21.88 7.89
C PHE A 229 -4.67 22.90 7.75
N TYR A 230 -3.43 22.43 7.85
CA TYR A 230 -2.25 23.23 7.62
C TYR A 230 -1.37 22.59 6.54
N PRO A 231 -1.24 23.22 5.35
CA PRO A 231 -0.29 22.77 4.35
C PRO A 231 1.13 23.24 4.71
N THR A 232 2.12 22.37 4.53
CA THR A 232 3.55 22.77 4.58
C THR A 232 4.00 23.39 3.26
N ASP A 233 5.25 23.84 3.19
CA ASP A 233 5.92 24.27 1.94
C ASP A 233 6.07 23.16 0.89
N HIS A 234 5.75 21.91 1.24
CA HIS A 234 5.73 20.74 0.35
C HIS A 234 4.30 20.34 -0.09
N CYS A 235 3.29 21.09 0.36
CA CYS A 235 1.88 20.87 0.06
C CYS A 235 1.29 22.10 -0.62
N GLY A 236 0.70 21.90 -1.79
CA GLY A 236 -0.13 22.90 -2.43
C GLY A 236 -1.60 22.74 -2.04
N TYR A 237 -2.36 23.82 -2.17
CA TYR A 237 -3.81 23.80 -2.03
C TYR A 237 -4.49 24.60 -3.16
N LEU A 238 -5.66 24.14 -3.58
CA LEU A 238 -6.52 24.74 -4.57
C LEU A 238 -7.93 24.83 -3.98
N ARG A 239 -8.53 26.01 -4.06
CA ARG A 239 -9.93 26.26 -3.70
C ARG A 239 -10.64 26.90 -4.88
N ILE A 240 -11.91 26.55 -5.04
CA ILE A 240 -12.71 27.01 -6.17
C ILE A 240 -13.63 28.14 -5.69
N LYS A 241 -13.61 29.25 -6.42
CA LYS A 241 -14.45 30.44 -6.20
C LYS A 241 -15.79 30.34 -6.94
N ASP A 242 -15.80 29.67 -8.09
CA ASP A 242 -16.95 29.43 -8.97
C ASP A 242 -17.87 28.30 -8.44
N ASN A 243 -19.18 28.51 -8.47
CA ASN A 243 -20.17 27.52 -8.05
C ASN A 243 -20.54 26.50 -9.14
N GLN A 244 -19.95 26.61 -10.34
CA GLN A 244 -20.17 25.72 -11.48
C GLN A 244 -19.19 24.53 -11.54
N LEU A 245 -18.26 24.42 -10.59
CA LEU A 245 -17.30 23.33 -10.54
C LEU A 245 -17.45 22.51 -9.26
N ASN A 246 -17.15 21.22 -9.35
CA ASN A 246 -17.08 20.33 -8.20
C ASN A 246 -15.61 20.06 -7.85
N GLU A 247 -15.21 20.39 -6.63
CA GLU A 247 -13.82 20.30 -6.14
C GLU A 247 -13.29 18.87 -6.19
N LYS A 248 -14.12 17.87 -5.85
CA LYS A 248 -13.71 16.46 -5.89
C LYS A 248 -13.51 15.99 -7.33
N PHE A 249 -14.35 16.42 -8.27
CA PHE A 249 -14.13 16.17 -9.70
C PHE A 249 -12.83 16.82 -10.20
N VAL A 250 -12.56 18.07 -9.79
CA VAL A 250 -11.30 18.76 -10.10
C VAL A 250 -10.08 18.04 -9.49
N ALA A 251 -10.22 17.44 -8.30
CA ALA A 251 -9.17 16.62 -7.70
C ALA A 251 -8.83 15.38 -8.56
N TYR A 252 -9.83 14.64 -9.06
CA TYR A 252 -9.59 13.53 -10.00
C TYR A 252 -8.91 13.99 -11.29
N PHE A 253 -9.35 15.12 -11.84
CA PHE A 253 -8.75 15.68 -13.04
C PHE A 253 -7.28 16.03 -12.81
N LEU A 254 -6.98 16.73 -11.72
CA LEU A 254 -5.63 17.14 -11.37
C LEU A 254 -4.74 15.92 -11.16
N GLU A 255 -5.22 14.89 -10.45
CA GLU A 255 -4.51 13.63 -10.24
C GLU A 255 -4.13 12.97 -11.57
N LYS A 256 -5.07 12.91 -12.52
CA LYS A 256 -4.84 12.35 -13.86
C LYS A 256 -3.80 13.15 -14.64
N GLU A 257 -3.96 14.47 -14.73
CA GLU A 257 -3.02 15.30 -15.49
C GLU A 257 -1.63 15.29 -14.86
N GLY A 258 -1.51 15.35 -13.54
CA GLY A 258 -0.20 15.30 -12.88
C GLY A 258 0.56 13.99 -13.15
N LYS A 259 -0.14 12.85 -13.25
CA LYS A 259 0.45 11.59 -13.72
C LYS A 259 0.96 11.68 -15.16
N LYS A 260 0.19 12.31 -16.06
CA LYS A 260 0.58 12.52 -17.45
C LYS A 260 1.78 13.47 -17.59
N PHE A 261 1.86 14.51 -16.76
CA PHE A 261 3.04 15.36 -16.64
C PHE A 261 4.24 14.65 -15.99
N GLY A 262 4.02 13.50 -15.37
CA GLY A 262 5.05 12.71 -14.68
C GLY A 262 5.56 13.41 -13.42
N PHE A 263 4.69 14.12 -12.68
CA PHE A 263 5.12 14.75 -11.44
C PHE A 263 5.66 13.73 -10.44
N SER A 264 6.72 14.12 -9.76
CA SER A 264 7.47 13.26 -8.84
C SER A 264 8.42 14.10 -7.99
N ARG A 265 9.18 13.43 -7.12
CA ARG A 265 10.21 14.03 -6.26
C ARG A 265 11.22 14.89 -7.03
N THR A 266 11.60 14.44 -8.23
CA THR A 266 12.51 15.18 -9.12
C THR A 266 11.77 16.12 -10.05
N ASN A 267 10.63 15.69 -10.59
CA ASN A 267 9.79 16.51 -11.44
C ASN A 267 8.67 17.18 -10.62
N ARG A 268 9.03 18.17 -9.81
CA ARG A 268 8.15 18.75 -8.79
C ARG A 268 6.91 19.45 -9.37
N ALA A 269 5.81 19.40 -8.65
CA ALA A 269 4.56 20.05 -9.03
C ALA A 269 4.45 21.46 -8.40
N SER A 270 5.31 22.38 -8.86
CA SER A 270 5.30 23.79 -8.39
C SER A 270 3.99 24.51 -8.75
N ILE A 271 3.67 25.61 -8.05
CA ILE A 271 2.50 26.45 -8.37
C ILE A 271 2.46 26.79 -9.86
N ASP A 272 3.56 27.27 -10.44
CA ASP A 272 3.60 27.67 -11.85
C ASP A 272 3.24 26.52 -12.80
N ARG A 273 3.63 25.29 -12.46
CA ARG A 273 3.31 24.11 -13.27
C ARG A 273 1.83 23.76 -13.14
N ILE A 274 1.29 23.81 -11.93
CA ILE A 274 -0.14 23.56 -11.67
C ILE A 274 -1.01 24.64 -12.34
N GLN A 275 -0.67 25.91 -12.20
CA GLN A 275 -1.40 27.04 -12.81
C GLN A 275 -1.42 27.02 -14.35
N ASN A 276 -0.46 26.31 -14.97
CA ASN A 276 -0.42 26.14 -16.42
C ASN A 276 -1.27 24.97 -16.94
N ILE A 277 -1.85 24.16 -16.05
CA ILE A 277 -2.78 23.10 -16.43
C ILE A 277 -4.09 23.73 -16.92
N LYS A 278 -4.59 23.20 -18.05
CA LYS A 278 -5.92 23.47 -18.58
C LYS A 278 -6.82 22.30 -18.23
N ILE A 279 -7.99 22.58 -17.68
CA ILE A 279 -8.95 21.56 -17.26
C ILE A 279 -10.22 21.66 -18.12
N PRO A 280 -10.39 20.78 -19.13
CA PRO A 280 -11.69 20.57 -19.78
C PRO A 280 -12.64 19.87 -18.81
N LEU A 281 -13.70 20.55 -18.40
CA LEU A 281 -14.68 20.01 -17.47
C LEU A 281 -16.09 20.00 -18.10
N PRO A 282 -16.87 18.93 -17.88
CA PRO A 282 -18.26 18.87 -18.33
C PRO A 282 -19.14 19.78 -17.45
N SER A 283 -20.45 19.81 -17.71
CA SER A 283 -21.40 20.58 -16.89
C SER A 283 -21.37 20.14 -15.41
N LEU A 284 -21.72 21.06 -14.49
CA LEU A 284 -21.75 20.76 -13.05
C LEU A 284 -22.61 19.54 -12.71
N GLU A 285 -23.73 19.36 -13.41
CA GLU A 285 -24.62 18.21 -13.23
C GLU A 285 -23.91 16.89 -13.53
N ILE A 286 -23.15 16.82 -14.63
CA ILE A 286 -22.34 15.64 -14.96
C ILE A 286 -21.24 15.43 -13.91
N GLN A 287 -20.54 16.50 -13.51
CA GLN A 287 -19.50 16.40 -12.48
C GLN A 287 -20.05 15.80 -11.18
N LYS A 288 -21.20 16.29 -10.70
CA LYS A 288 -21.87 15.77 -9.49
C LYS A 288 -22.32 14.31 -9.66
N GLN A 289 -22.92 13.97 -10.81
CA GLN A 289 -23.36 12.61 -11.09
C GLN A 289 -22.18 11.63 -11.02
N ILE A 290 -21.07 11.96 -11.67
CA ILE A 290 -19.88 11.11 -11.73
C ILE A 290 -19.21 10.99 -10.37
N VAL A 291 -19.06 12.10 -9.63
CA VAL A 291 -18.54 12.06 -8.26
C VAL A 291 -19.39 11.15 -7.37
N SER A 292 -20.71 11.23 -7.46
CA SER A 292 -21.61 10.35 -6.69
C SER A 292 -21.44 8.86 -7.04
N GLN A 293 -21.18 8.54 -8.32
CA GLN A 293 -20.91 7.16 -8.74
C GLN A 293 -19.54 6.70 -8.21
N ILE A 294 -18.50 7.51 -8.38
CA ILE A 294 -17.15 7.20 -7.90
C ILE A 294 -17.16 6.99 -6.39
N GLU A 295 -17.87 7.81 -5.62
CA GLU A 295 -17.98 7.66 -4.16
C GLU A 295 -18.55 6.32 -3.72
N LYS A 296 -19.54 5.79 -4.46
CA LYS A 296 -20.08 4.46 -4.17
C LYS A 296 -19.02 3.38 -4.38
N VAL A 297 -18.26 3.49 -5.46
CA VAL A 297 -17.17 2.56 -5.79
C VAL A 297 -16.01 2.67 -4.78
N GLU A 298 -15.65 3.89 -4.37
CA GLU A 298 -14.64 4.14 -3.34
C GLU A 298 -15.02 3.53 -1.99
N ASN A 299 -16.27 3.68 -1.57
CA ASN A 299 -16.78 3.07 -0.33
C ASN A 299 -16.69 1.54 -0.40
N GLU A 300 -17.02 0.93 -1.54
CA GLU A 300 -16.87 -0.52 -1.72
C GLU A 300 -15.40 -0.96 -1.65
N ILE A 301 -14.49 -0.20 -2.28
CA ILE A 301 -13.04 -0.45 -2.18
C ILE A 301 -12.58 -0.34 -0.71
N GLU A 302 -13.08 0.63 0.05
CA GLU A 302 -12.72 0.80 1.46
C GLU A 302 -13.17 -0.40 2.30
N ILE A 303 -14.41 -0.87 2.12
CA ILE A 303 -14.93 -2.07 2.79
C ILE A 303 -14.03 -3.28 2.47
N LEU A 304 -13.72 -3.52 1.19
CA LEU A 304 -12.87 -4.62 0.77
C LEU A 304 -11.45 -4.51 1.34
N LYS A 305 -10.87 -3.31 1.40
CA LYS A 305 -9.55 -3.08 2.02
C LYS A 305 -9.57 -3.34 3.51
N ASN A 306 -10.61 -2.94 4.22
CA ASN A 306 -10.75 -3.19 5.65
C ASN A 306 -10.91 -4.68 5.93
N ASP A 307 -11.70 -5.38 5.13
CA ASP A 307 -11.80 -6.84 5.16
C ASP A 307 -10.44 -7.52 4.95
N LEU A 308 -9.69 -7.09 3.92
CA LEU A 308 -8.36 -7.62 3.62
C LEU A 308 -7.38 -7.46 4.79
N LYS A 309 -7.48 -6.37 5.57
CA LYS A 309 -6.65 -6.17 6.78
C LYS A 309 -6.92 -7.23 7.86
N THR A 310 -8.09 -7.87 7.86
CA THR A 310 -8.45 -8.90 8.85
C THR A 310 -7.94 -10.31 8.50
N ILE A 311 -7.70 -10.59 7.21
CA ILE A 311 -7.33 -11.92 6.72
C ILE A 311 -6.08 -12.49 7.42
N PRO A 312 -4.98 -11.74 7.63
CA PRO A 312 -3.81 -12.26 8.34
C PRO A 312 -4.12 -12.79 9.74
N GLU A 313 -4.97 -12.09 10.50
CA GLU A 313 -5.37 -12.56 11.84
C GLU A 313 -6.30 -13.77 11.75
N LYS A 314 -7.24 -13.81 10.79
CA LYS A 314 -8.06 -15.02 10.57
C LYS A 314 -7.22 -16.26 10.28
N LYS A 315 -6.16 -16.15 9.47
CA LYS A 315 -5.22 -17.26 9.22
C LYS A 315 -4.51 -17.71 10.50
N LYS A 316 -4.13 -16.78 11.38
CA LYS A 316 -3.59 -17.13 12.72
C LYS A 316 -4.62 -17.79 13.62
N GLU A 317 -5.87 -17.35 13.60
CA GLU A 317 -6.95 -17.98 14.38
C GLU A 317 -7.21 -19.42 13.94
N VAL A 318 -7.14 -19.73 12.63
CA VAL A 318 -7.16 -21.11 12.14
C VAL A 318 -6.03 -21.93 12.77
N LEU A 319 -4.81 -21.40 12.80
CA LEU A 319 -3.69 -22.08 13.45
C LEU A 319 -3.93 -22.28 14.96
N LYS A 320 -4.36 -21.24 15.70
CA LYS A 320 -4.69 -21.32 17.14
C LYS A 320 -5.80 -22.32 17.45
N LYS A 321 -6.75 -22.53 16.54
CA LYS A 321 -7.86 -23.48 16.69
C LYS A 321 -7.38 -24.94 16.71
N TYR A 322 -6.27 -25.25 16.01
CA TYR A 322 -5.81 -26.62 15.80
C TYR A 322 -4.50 -26.97 16.53
N LEU A 323 -3.75 -25.98 17.00
CA LEU A 323 -2.40 -26.11 17.59
C LEU A 323 -2.41 -25.72 19.07
#